data_AF-A0A5N5UVY4-F1
#
_entry.id   AF-A0A5N5UVY4-F1
#
_cell.length_a   1.000
_cell.length_b   1.000
_cell.length_c   1.000
_cell.angle_alpha   90.00
_cell.angle_beta   90.00
_cell.angle_gamma   90.00
#
_symmetry.space_group_name_H-M   'P 1'
#
loop_
_entity.id
_entity.type
_entity.pdbx_description
1 polymer ?
#
loop_
_entity_poly.entity_id
_entity_poly.type
_entity_poly.pdbx_seq_one_letter_code
_entity_poly.pdbx_strand_id
1 'polypeptide(L)' 'METEVLQALPPTTIYVGSEEILLPATLRLYERAVDVGSPISVVIGRGQFHNWPVSGLPINSAAPLVRRDIYRQLGLLPD' A
#
# COMPACT_ATOMS: atom_id res chain seq x y z
N MET A 1 9.52 7.39 20.51
CA MET A 1 10.14 7.26 19.17
C MET A 1 9.24 6.56 18.16
N GLU A 2 8.92 5.26 18.26
CA GLU A 2 8.06 4.59 17.24
C GLU A 2 6.66 5.23 17.10
N THR A 3 5.94 5.41 18.21
CA THR A 3 4.61 6.04 18.22
C THR A 3 4.62 7.42 17.56
N GLU A 4 5.60 8.26 17.90
CA GLU A 4 5.74 9.61 17.34
C GLU A 4 5.99 9.56 15.82
N VAL A 5 6.80 8.61 15.36
CA VAL A 5 7.06 8.39 13.92
C VAL A 5 5.77 7.99 13.20
N LEU A 6 5.00 7.05 13.76
CA LEU A 6 3.75 6.59 13.15
C LEU A 6 2.69 7.70 13.13
N GLN A 7 2.58 8.49 14.19
CA GLN A 7 1.66 9.62 14.24
C GLN A 7 2.05 10.77 13.30
N ALA A 8 3.34 10.90 12.98
CA ALA A 8 3.84 11.89 12.05
C ALA A 8 3.70 11.50 10.57
N LEU A 9 3.21 10.29 10.25
CA LEU A 9 2.98 9.89 8.87
C LEU A 9 1.95 10.80 8.20
N PRO A 10 2.18 11.23 6.94
CA PRO A 10 1.11 11.80 6.14
C PRO A 10 0.05 10.72 5.86
N PRO A 11 -1.15 11.07 5.35
CA PRO A 11 -2.09 10.10 4.83
C PRO A 11 -1.39 9.10 3.91
N THR A 12 -1.32 7.84 4.34
CA THR A 12 -0.49 6.81 3.72
C THR A 12 -1.35 5.63 3.30
N THR A 13 -1.20 5.19 2.06
CA THR A 13 -1.82 3.96 1.56
C THR A 13 -0.72 2.97 1.17
N ILE A 14 -0.71 1.80 1.80
CA ILE A 14 0.17 0.69 1.43
C ILE A 14 -0.58 -0.27 0.52
N TYR A 15 0.01 -0.61 -0.62
CA TYR A 15 -0.48 -1.67 -1.49
C TYR A 15 0.39 -2.92 -1.30
N VAL A 16 -0.23 -4.06 -1.02
CA VAL A 16 0.45 -5.34 -0.83
C VAL A 16 -0.38 -6.48 -1.45
N GLY A 17 0.25 -7.48 -2.03
CA GLY A 17 -0.41 -8.66 -2.58
C GLY A 17 -0.67 -9.73 -1.52
N SER A 18 -1.68 -10.59 -1.73
CA SER A 18 -1.93 -11.71 -0.81
C SER A 18 -0.84 -12.78 -0.86
N GLU A 19 -0.10 -12.85 -1.96
CA GLU A 19 0.97 -13.83 -2.19
C GLU A 19 2.36 -13.25 -1.88
N GLU A 20 2.44 -12.15 -1.12
CA GLU A 20 3.68 -11.52 -0.72
C GLU A 20 4.18 -12.02 0.64
N ILE A 21 5.48 -12.32 0.73
CA ILE A 21 6.14 -12.64 2.00
C ILE A 21 6.03 -11.49 3.03
N LEU A 22 5.84 -10.26 2.56
CA LEU A 22 5.77 -9.07 3.40
C LEU A 22 4.35 -8.82 3.97
N LEU A 23 3.32 -9.53 3.49
CA LEU A 23 1.94 -9.31 3.95
C LEU A 23 1.80 -9.33 5.48
N PRO A 24 2.35 -10.31 6.23
CA PRO A 24 2.22 -10.32 7.69
C PRO A 24 2.86 -9.10 8.36
N ALA A 25 4.00 -8.63 7.85
CA ALA A 25 4.67 -7.44 8.36
C ALA A 25 3.87 -6.15 8.05
N THR A 26 3.29 -6.06 6.86
CA THR A 26 2.39 -4.95 6.48
C THR A 26 1.17 -4.89 7.40
N LEU A 27 0.55 -6.03 7.70
CA LEU A 27 -0.60 -6.08 8.62
C LEU A 27 -0.21 -5.64 10.02
N ARG A 28 0.93 -6.11 10.54
CA ARG A 28 1.43 -5.68 11.86
C ARG A 28 1.73 -4.19 11.94
N LEU A 29 2.30 -3.61 10.87
CA LEU A 29 2.52 -2.16 10.78
C LEU A 29 1.18 -1.42 10.78
N TYR A 30 0.22 -1.88 9.99
CA TYR A 30 -1.12 -1.29 9.92
C TYR A 30 -1.82 -1.31 11.27
N GLU A 31 -1.88 -2.47 11.93
CA GLU A 31 -2.47 -2.60 13.27
C GLU A 31 -1.84 -1.62 14.25
N ARG A 32 -0.50 -1.57 14.31
CA ARG A 32 0.21 -0.68 15.22
C ARG A 32 -0.02 0.80 14.92
N ALA A 33 -0.09 1.17 13.64
CA ALA A 33 -0.32 2.54 13.20
C ALA A 33 -1.77 2.99 13.47
N VAL A 34 -2.75 2.10 13.28
CA VAL A 34 -4.16 2.35 13.63
C VAL A 34 -4.32 2.52 15.14
N ASP A 35 -3.66 1.68 15.95
CA ASP A 35 -3.73 1.76 17.42
C ASP A 35 -3.28 3.12 17.96
N VAL A 36 -2.38 3.81 17.27
CA VAL A 36 -1.86 5.13 17.66
C VAL A 36 -2.53 6.30 16.93
N GLY A 37 -3.56 6.03 16.12
CA GLY A 37 -4.33 7.04 15.40
C GLY A 37 -3.64 7.61 14.15
N SER A 38 -2.70 6.87 13.55
CA SER A 38 -2.05 7.28 12.29
C SER A 38 -3.01 7.18 11.10
N PRO A 39 -2.97 8.13 10.14
CA PRO A 39 -3.81 8.10 8.94
C PRO A 39 -3.28 7.11 7.89
N ILE A 40 -3.31 5.81 8.20
CA ILE A 40 -2.82 4.74 7.33
C ILE A 40 -3.97 3.88 6.79
N SER A 41 -3.80 3.36 5.58
CA SER A 41 -4.68 2.34 5.00
C SER A 41 -3.86 1.28 4.26
N VAL A 42 -4.46 0.10 4.08
CA VAL A 42 -3.85 -1.01 3.32
C VAL A 42 -4.82 -1.51 2.26
N VAL A 43 -4.32 -1.66 1.03
CA VAL A 43 -5.02 -2.32 -0.08
C VAL A 43 -4.36 -3.66 -0.35
N ILE A 44 -5.10 -4.74 -0.10
CA ILE A 44 -4.63 -6.11 -0.34
C ILE A 44 -5.08 -6.58 -1.73
N GLY A 45 -4.14 -6.76 -2.64
CA GLY A 45 -4.37 -7.36 -3.95
C GLY A 45 -4.50 -8.87 -3.84
N ARG A 46 -5.73 -9.39 -3.85
CA ARG A 46 -5.96 -10.85 -3.80
C ARG A 46 -5.38 -11.55 -5.03
N GLY A 47 -4.60 -12.60 -4.79
CA GLY A 47 -3.85 -13.35 -5.81
C GLY A 47 -2.73 -12.56 -6.47
N GLN A 48 -2.42 -11.36 -5.97
CA GLN A 48 -1.35 -10.53 -6.51
C GLN A 48 -0.04 -10.76 -5.76
N PHE A 49 1.07 -10.51 -6.45
CA PHE A 49 2.44 -10.66 -5.95
C PHE A 49 3.12 -9.31 -5.72
N HIS A 50 4.40 -9.35 -5.35
CA HIS A 50 5.22 -8.19 -5.08
C HIS A 50 5.15 -7.12 -6.19
N ASN A 51 4.98 -5.86 -5.76
CA ASN A 51 4.85 -4.68 -6.62
C ASN A 51 3.65 -4.68 -7.58
N TRP A 52 2.60 -5.45 -7.28
CA TRP A 52 1.41 -5.52 -8.13
C TRP A 52 0.79 -4.19 -8.58
N PRO A 53 0.74 -3.09 -7.78
CA PRO A 53 0.05 -1.88 -8.24
C PRO A 53 0.80 -1.12 -9.36
N VAL A 54 2.13 -1.02 -9.27
CA VAL A 54 2.92 -0.08 -10.10
C VAL A 54 3.53 -0.74 -11.33
N SER A 55 3.98 -1.99 -11.20
CA SER A 55 4.62 -2.76 -12.25
C SER A 55 4.97 -4.11 -11.66
N GLY A 56 4.41 -5.17 -12.24
CA GLY A 56 4.74 -6.53 -11.87
C GLY A 56 4.53 -7.44 -13.06
N LEU A 57 4.97 -8.69 -12.87
CA LEU A 57 4.79 -9.81 -13.79
C LEU A 57 3.41 -9.74 -14.48
N PRO A 58 3.27 -10.18 -15.75
CA PRO A 58 1.98 -10.19 -16.46
C PRO A 58 0.82 -10.89 -15.73
N ILE A 59 1.12 -11.66 -14.68
CA ILE A 59 0.16 -12.31 -13.78
C ILE A 59 -0.56 -11.36 -12.81
N ASN A 60 -0.04 -10.15 -12.56
CA ASN A 60 -0.66 -9.17 -11.67
C ASN A 60 -1.78 -8.39 -12.38
N SER A 61 -2.89 -9.10 -12.62
CA SER A 61 -4.02 -8.62 -13.42
C SER A 61 -4.76 -7.40 -12.85
N ALA A 62 -4.61 -7.11 -11.56
CA ALA A 62 -5.27 -5.97 -10.92
C ALA A 62 -4.52 -4.64 -11.11
N ALA A 63 -3.26 -4.67 -11.55
CA ALA A 63 -2.44 -3.47 -11.68
C ALA A 63 -3.09 -2.36 -12.53
N PRO A 64 -3.66 -2.64 -13.72
CA PRO A 64 -4.26 -1.60 -14.56
C PRO A 64 -5.45 -0.89 -13.91
N LEU A 65 -6.08 -1.49 -12.91
CA LEU A 65 -7.25 -0.93 -12.22
C LEU A 65 -6.89 0.21 -11.26
N VAL A 66 -5.67 0.23 -10.73
CA VAL A 66 -5.25 1.19 -9.69
C VAL A 66 -4.09 2.08 -10.11
N ARG A 67 -3.22 1.60 -11.01
CA ARG A 67 -1.94 2.24 -11.34
C ARG A 67 -2.10 3.68 -11.79
N ARG A 68 -3.08 3.94 -12.66
CA ARG A 68 -3.29 5.27 -13.23
C ARG A 68 -3.65 6.28 -12.14
N ASP A 69 -4.53 5.90 -11.23
CA ASP A 69 -4.98 6.78 -10.15
C ASP A 69 -3.89 7.00 -9.10
N ILE A 70 -3.09 5.96 -8.79
CA ILE A 70 -1.88 6.11 -7.97
C ILE A 70 -0.94 7.15 -8.59
N TYR A 71 -0.65 7.06 -9.89
CA TYR A 71 0.25 8.00 -10.55
C TYR A 71 -0.27 9.43 -10.58
N ARG A 72 -1.58 9.63 -10.70
CA ARG A 72 -2.21 10.96 -10.56
C ARG A 72 -2.07 11.51 -9.15
N GLN A 73 -2.38 10.71 -8.13
CA GLN A 73 -2.27 11.11 -6.73
C GLN A 73 -0.82 11.48 -6.34
N LEU A 74 0.16 10.87 -7.00
CA LEU A 74 1.58 11.19 -6.86
C LEU A 74 2.06 12.37 -7.73
N GLY A 75 1.19 12.97 -8.54
CA GLY A 75 1.54 14.06 -9.46
C GLY A 75 2.43 13.63 -10.63
N LEU A 76 2.51 12.33 -10.92
CA LEU A 76 3.30 11.76 -12.03
C LEU A 76 2.54 11.75 -13.35
N LEU A 77 1.21 11.90 -13.30
CA LEU A 77 0.33 12.06 -14.45
C LEU A 77 -0.59 13.26 -14.22
N PRO A 78 -1.08 13.92 -15.30
CA PRO A 78 -2.13 14.91 -15.16
C PRO A 78 -3.43 14.27 -14.68
N ASP A 79 -4.25 15.08 -13.99
CA ASP A 79 -5.60 14.71 -13.58
C ASP A 79 -6.46 14.23 -14.77
#